data_AF-A0AA96YV78-F1
#
_entry.id   AF-A0AA96YV78-F1
#
_cell.length_a   1.000
_cell.length_b   1.000
_cell.length_c   1.000
_cell.angle_alpha   90.00
_cell.angle_beta   90.00
_cell.angle_gamma   90.00
#
_symmetry.space_group_name_H-M   'P 1'
#
loop_
_entity.id
_entity.type
_entity.pdbx_description
1 polymer ?
#
loop_
_entity_poly.entity_id
_entity_poly.type
_entity_poly.pdbx_seq_one_letter_code
_entity_poly.pdbx_strand_id
1 'polypeptide(L)'
;MQTNLQTKVINPQYNGSQIHAENIQSKMTSIWQEKNMETTNKYQYSEKIDLSPIEKNKVNNFIDELKSKGDDKIFFSHVFKTMIALGKDEKQNFIAGVSQALQSSNDSELVSLNKKFNRSLNHYMSISLMSAPLSNQLRHNMTNINLEGSDDEDDELVI
;
A
#
# COMPACT_ATOMS: atom_id res chain seq x y z
N MET A 1 -65.53 -7.86 -1.08
CA MET A 1 -66.00 -7.83 0.32
C MET A 1 -65.37 -9.00 1.05
N GLN A 2 -64.93 -8.75 2.29
CA GLN A 2 -64.14 -9.62 3.15
C GLN A 2 -64.91 -10.87 3.60
N THR A 3 -64.21 -11.98 3.83
CA THR A 3 -64.43 -12.84 5.00
C THR A 3 -63.09 -13.34 5.55
N ASN A 4 -62.85 -12.98 6.82
CA ASN A 4 -61.80 -13.48 7.71
C ASN A 4 -62.04 -14.94 8.07
N LEU A 5 -60.99 -15.69 8.43
CA LEU A 5 -60.94 -16.54 9.63
C LEU A 5 -59.49 -16.91 9.97
N GLN A 6 -59.17 -16.74 11.26
CA GLN A 6 -57.85 -16.74 11.89
C GLN A 6 -57.17 -18.12 11.94
N THR A 7 -55.85 -18.12 11.83
CA THR A 7 -55.02 -19.14 12.50
C THR A 7 -53.91 -18.47 13.29
N LYS A 8 -54.09 -18.56 14.61
CA LYS A 8 -53.17 -18.21 15.69
C LYS A 8 -51.82 -18.90 15.47
N VAL A 9 -50.76 -18.12 15.22
CA VAL A 9 -49.38 -18.64 15.27
C VAL A 9 -48.73 -18.10 16.53
N ILE A 10 -48.43 -19.05 17.41
CA ILE A 10 -47.73 -18.87 18.67
C ILE A 10 -46.25 -18.68 18.36
N ASN A 11 -45.66 -17.57 18.84
CA ASN A 11 -44.22 -17.36 18.83
C ASN A 11 -43.50 -18.44 19.64
N PRO A 12 -42.37 -18.94 19.15
CA PRO A 12 -41.23 -19.23 20.00
C PRO A 12 -40.30 -18.01 19.98
N GLN A 13 -40.19 -17.34 21.13
CA GLN A 13 -39.03 -16.49 21.44
C GLN A 13 -37.77 -17.35 21.30
N TYR A 14 -36.96 -17.09 20.28
CA TYR A 14 -35.54 -17.43 20.32
C TYR A 14 -34.77 -16.13 20.50
N ASN A 15 -34.35 -15.92 21.75
CA ASN A 15 -33.21 -15.06 22.08
C ASN A 15 -31.97 -15.67 21.43
N GLY A 16 -31.74 -15.34 20.16
CA GLY A 16 -30.45 -15.52 19.51
C GLY A 16 -29.70 -14.20 19.63
N SER A 17 -28.70 -14.13 20.51
CA SER A 17 -27.73 -13.05 20.51
C SER A 17 -27.22 -12.85 19.08
N GLN A 18 -27.58 -11.72 18.45
CA GLN A 18 -26.88 -11.25 17.25
C GLN A 18 -25.47 -10.90 17.70
N ILE A 19 -24.59 -11.91 17.69
CA ILE A 19 -23.17 -11.66 17.57
C ILE A 19 -23.04 -11.11 16.16
N HIS A 20 -23.03 -9.79 16.06
CA HIS A 20 -22.53 -9.09 14.90
C HIS A 20 -21.12 -9.64 14.67
N ALA A 21 -21.00 -10.59 13.76
CA ALA A 21 -19.72 -10.90 13.15
C ALA A 21 -19.35 -9.64 12.36
N GLU A 22 -18.83 -8.64 13.06
CA GLU A 22 -18.12 -7.54 12.43
C GLU A 22 -17.09 -8.21 11.54
N ASN A 23 -17.35 -8.16 10.24
CA ASN A 23 -16.53 -8.81 9.25
C ASN A 23 -15.11 -8.32 9.48
N ILE A 24 -14.21 -9.23 9.87
CA ILE A 24 -12.81 -8.90 10.17
C ILE A 24 -12.19 -8.15 8.99
N GLN A 25 -12.64 -8.45 7.76
CA GLN A 25 -12.27 -7.70 6.57
C GLN A 25 -12.75 -6.25 6.62
N SER A 26 -13.98 -5.98 7.03
CA SER A 26 -14.49 -4.61 7.24
C SER A 26 -13.71 -3.89 8.33
N LYS A 27 -13.45 -4.54 9.47
CA LYS A 27 -12.70 -3.94 10.57
C LYS A 27 -11.25 -3.61 10.17
N MET A 28 -10.57 -4.54 9.50
CA MET A 28 -9.23 -4.28 8.95
C MET A 28 -9.25 -3.19 7.89
N THR A 29 -10.25 -3.19 6.99
CA THR A 29 -10.39 -2.18 5.94
C THR A 29 -10.63 -0.80 6.55
N SER A 30 -11.47 -0.68 7.58
CA SER A 30 -11.73 0.59 8.28
C SER A 30 -10.51 1.10 9.03
N ILE A 31 -9.80 0.26 9.78
CA ILE A 31 -8.56 0.65 10.48
C ILE A 31 -7.48 1.08 9.46
N TRP A 32 -7.42 0.41 8.30
CA TRP A 32 -6.55 0.80 7.21
C TRP A 32 -6.95 2.14 6.60
N GLN A 33 -8.22 2.31 6.24
CA GLN A 33 -8.73 3.55 5.66
C GLN A 33 -8.52 4.73 6.61
N GLU A 34 -8.77 4.56 7.91
CA GLU A 34 -8.59 5.59 8.93
C GLU A 34 -7.11 6.01 9.04
N LYS A 35 -6.18 5.04 9.17
CA LYS A 35 -4.73 5.33 9.18
C LYS A 35 -4.23 6.00 7.92
N ASN A 36 -4.77 5.63 6.75
CA ASN A 36 -4.35 6.18 5.47
C ASN A 36 -5.03 7.52 5.17
N MET A 37 -6.25 7.76 5.63
CA MET A 37 -6.93 9.05 5.49
C MET A 37 -6.30 10.10 6.40
N GLU A 38 -5.85 9.74 7.61
CA GLU A 38 -5.05 10.63 8.45
C GLU A 38 -3.70 10.99 7.82
N THR A 39 -3.09 10.09 7.04
CA THR A 39 -1.86 10.40 6.29
C THR A 39 -2.16 11.20 5.03
N THR A 40 -3.22 10.85 4.28
CA THR A 40 -3.62 11.55 3.04
C THR A 40 -3.98 13.02 3.31
N ASN A 41 -4.61 13.33 4.44
CA ASN A 41 -4.91 14.72 4.83
C ASN A 41 -3.67 15.48 5.34
N LYS A 42 -2.61 14.79 5.83
CA LYS A 42 -1.33 15.44 6.18
C LYS A 42 -0.48 15.79 4.96
N TYR A 43 -0.66 15.10 3.83
CA TYR A 43 0.00 15.46 2.56
C TYR A 43 -0.66 16.67 1.85
N GLN A 44 -1.70 17.28 2.43
CA GLN A 44 -2.29 18.51 1.92
C GLN A 44 -1.63 19.80 2.43
N TYR A 45 -0.63 19.74 3.32
CA TYR A 45 0.03 20.95 3.83
C TYR A 45 1.38 21.22 3.17
N SER A 46 1.29 22.16 2.24
CA SER A 46 2.23 23.12 1.64
C SER A 46 3.56 23.48 2.35
N GLU A 47 4.37 22.53 2.81
CA GLU A 47 5.81 22.80 2.97
C GLU A 47 6.53 22.39 1.68
N LYS A 48 7.17 23.37 1.03
CA LYS A 48 8.09 23.08 -0.07
C LYS A 48 9.17 22.15 0.46
N ILE A 49 9.29 20.97 -0.11
CA ILE A 49 10.31 20.02 0.31
C ILE A 49 11.65 20.53 -0.18
N ASP A 50 12.58 20.71 0.75
CA ASP A 50 13.94 21.09 0.41
C ASP A 50 14.75 19.85 0.00
N LEU A 51 14.64 19.52 -1.29
CA LEU A 51 15.42 18.46 -1.91
C LEU A 51 16.85 18.93 -2.18
N SER A 52 17.83 18.06 -1.92
CA SER A 52 19.21 18.28 -2.35
C SER A 52 19.30 18.41 -3.88
N PRO A 53 20.36 19.02 -4.43
CA PRO A 53 20.54 19.14 -5.89
C PRO A 53 20.50 17.79 -6.61
N ILE A 54 21.02 16.74 -5.97
CA ILE A 54 21.03 15.37 -6.52
C ILE A 54 19.60 14.80 -6.57
N GLU A 55 18.81 14.97 -5.51
CA GLU A 55 17.42 14.54 -5.48
C GLU A 55 16.55 15.31 -6.47
N LYS A 56 16.74 16.63 -6.58
CA LYS A 56 16.06 17.45 -7.61
C LYS A 56 16.36 16.94 -9.01
N ASN A 57 17.62 16.61 -9.31
CA ASN A 57 18.00 16.06 -10.62
C ASN A 57 17.34 14.70 -10.89
N LYS A 58 17.32 13.80 -9.89
CA LYS A 58 16.62 12.51 -9.99
C LYS A 58 15.12 12.70 -10.28
N VAL A 59 14.45 13.62 -9.58
CA VAL A 59 13.04 13.93 -9.79
C VAL A 59 12.78 14.49 -11.19
N ASN A 60 13.58 15.44 -11.65
CA ASN A 60 13.42 16.04 -12.98
C ASN A 60 13.63 15.02 -14.09
N ASN A 61 14.70 14.21 -14.01
CA ASN A 61 14.97 13.14 -14.97
C ASN A 61 13.81 12.15 -15.04
N PHE A 62 13.28 11.74 -13.88
CA PHE A 62 12.12 10.85 -13.83
C PHE A 62 10.88 11.46 -14.49
N ILE A 63 10.61 12.75 -14.26
CA ILE A 63 9.47 13.43 -14.88
C ILE A 63 9.64 13.50 -16.40
N ASP A 64 10.83 13.81 -16.88
CA ASP A 64 11.10 13.87 -18.32
C ASP A 64 10.99 12.48 -18.97
N GLU A 65 11.46 11.42 -18.29
CA GLU A 65 11.23 10.05 -18.71
C GLU A 65 9.74 9.67 -18.74
N LEU A 66 8.94 10.16 -17.78
CA LEU A 66 7.50 9.92 -17.74
C LEU A 66 6.75 10.60 -18.88
N LYS A 67 7.13 11.84 -19.27
CA LYS A 67 6.51 12.56 -20.40
C LYS A 67 6.60 11.75 -21.70
N SER A 68 7.71 11.04 -21.90
CA SER A 68 7.91 10.18 -23.09
C SER A 68 7.04 8.92 -23.12
N LYS A 69 6.37 8.56 -22.01
CA LYS A 69 5.67 7.28 -21.85
C LYS A 69 4.17 7.45 -22.12
N GLY A 70 3.78 7.30 -23.38
CA GLY A 70 2.38 7.43 -23.80
C GLY A 70 1.47 6.27 -23.37
N ASP A 71 1.99 5.04 -23.32
CA ASP A 71 1.23 3.84 -22.95
C ASP A 71 1.09 3.69 -21.43
N ASP A 72 -0.13 3.43 -20.95
CA ASP A 72 -0.44 3.37 -19.51
C ASP A 72 0.24 2.19 -18.80
N LYS A 73 0.48 1.05 -19.47
CA LYS A 73 1.19 -0.09 -18.86
C LYS A 73 2.68 0.21 -18.75
N ILE A 74 3.28 0.79 -19.78
CA ILE A 74 4.69 1.20 -19.76
C ILE A 74 4.89 2.31 -18.72
N PHE A 75 3.97 3.27 -18.65
CA PHE A 75 3.96 4.32 -17.63
C PHE A 75 3.92 3.72 -16.22
N PHE A 76 2.95 2.85 -15.94
CA PHE A 76 2.85 2.18 -14.65
C PHE A 76 4.08 1.34 -14.33
N SER A 77 4.59 0.56 -15.29
CA SER A 77 5.79 -0.27 -15.09
C SER A 77 7.00 0.59 -14.71
N HIS A 78 7.14 1.77 -15.32
CA HIS A 78 8.21 2.70 -14.99
C HIS A 78 8.06 3.23 -13.56
N VAL A 79 6.88 3.73 -13.18
CA VAL A 79 6.60 4.17 -11.80
C VAL A 79 6.89 3.04 -10.81
N PHE A 80 6.39 1.84 -11.08
CA PHE A 80 6.58 0.68 -10.22
C PHE A 80 8.06 0.33 -10.05
N LYS A 81 8.82 0.26 -11.14
CA LYS A 81 10.27 -0.04 -11.13
C LYS A 81 11.05 1.00 -10.34
N THR A 82 10.74 2.29 -10.52
CA THR A 82 11.37 3.36 -9.75
C THR A 82 11.06 3.20 -8.27
N MET A 83 9.80 2.93 -7.91
CA MET A 83 9.43 2.76 -6.50
C MET A 83 10.10 1.54 -5.86
N ILE A 84 10.22 0.40 -6.53
CA ILE A 84 10.92 -0.75 -5.92
C ILE A 84 12.42 -0.52 -5.74
N ALA A 85 13.04 0.31 -6.58
CA ALA A 85 14.47 0.60 -6.53
C ALA A 85 14.85 1.60 -5.44
N LEU A 86 13.93 2.50 -5.07
CA LEU A 86 14.18 3.51 -4.03
C LEU A 86 14.21 2.87 -2.63
N GLY A 87 15.13 3.37 -1.80
CA GLY A 87 15.15 3.06 -0.37
C GLY A 87 13.87 3.51 0.34
N LYS A 88 13.59 2.94 1.52
CA LYS A 88 12.38 3.29 2.30
C LYS A 88 12.32 4.80 2.59
N ASP A 89 13.43 5.38 3.01
CA ASP A 89 13.50 6.79 3.41
C ASP A 89 13.54 7.73 2.18
N GLU A 90 14.12 7.27 1.07
CA GLU A 90 14.17 8.03 -0.19
C GLU A 90 12.79 8.15 -0.87
N LYS A 91 11.92 7.14 -0.71
CA LYS A 91 10.59 7.11 -1.35
C LYS A 91 9.73 8.31 -1.00
N GLN A 92 9.72 8.70 0.29
CA GLN A 92 8.87 9.79 0.76
C GLN A 92 9.26 11.12 0.11
N ASN A 93 10.56 11.45 0.16
CA ASN A 93 11.10 12.66 -0.45
C ASN A 93 10.91 12.66 -1.96
N PHE A 94 11.14 11.51 -2.61
CA PHE A 94 10.98 11.39 -4.05
C PHE A 94 9.53 11.59 -4.50
N ILE A 95 8.57 10.89 -3.88
CA ILE A 95 7.14 11.01 -4.21
C ILE A 95 6.70 12.45 -4.08
N ALA A 96 7.02 13.07 -2.95
CA ALA A 96 6.55 14.41 -2.67
C ALA A 96 7.29 15.46 -3.53
N GLY A 97 8.55 15.22 -3.89
CA GLY A 97 9.28 15.97 -4.90
C GLY A 97 8.63 15.93 -6.29
N VAL A 98 8.26 14.74 -6.75
CA VAL A 98 7.53 14.58 -8.03
C VAL A 98 6.18 15.29 -7.97
N SER A 99 5.40 15.08 -6.90
CA SER A 99 4.12 15.77 -6.72
C SER A 99 4.27 17.28 -6.74
N GLN A 100 5.27 17.84 -6.05
CA GLN A 100 5.52 19.29 -6.03
C GLN A 100 5.91 19.81 -7.42
N ALA A 101 6.81 19.11 -8.13
CA ALA A 101 7.24 19.51 -9.47
C ALA A 101 6.08 19.48 -10.48
N LEU A 102 5.19 18.49 -10.38
CA LEU A 102 4.03 18.37 -11.27
C LEU A 102 2.86 19.31 -10.89
N GLN A 103 2.73 19.69 -9.61
CA GLN A 103 1.70 20.62 -9.13
C GLN A 103 2.07 22.09 -9.33
N SER A 104 3.35 22.42 -9.43
CA SER A 104 3.83 23.82 -9.54
C SER A 104 3.55 24.48 -10.89
N SER A 105 2.90 23.78 -11.82
CA SER A 105 2.69 24.25 -13.19
C SER A 105 1.21 24.40 -13.54
N ASN A 106 0.89 25.51 -14.22
CA ASN A 106 -0.42 25.74 -14.85
C ASN A 106 -0.56 25.05 -16.22
N ASP A 107 0.45 24.27 -16.62
CA ASP A 107 0.47 23.54 -17.88
C ASP A 107 -0.50 22.34 -17.84
N SER A 108 -1.41 22.29 -18.82
CA SER A 108 -2.38 21.20 -18.99
C SER A 108 -1.70 19.83 -19.14
N GLU A 109 -0.52 19.77 -19.77
CA GLU A 109 0.23 18.52 -19.92
C GLU A 109 0.70 18.01 -18.55
N LEU A 110 1.28 18.89 -17.73
CA LEU A 110 1.75 18.55 -16.39
C LEU A 110 0.62 18.18 -15.44
N VAL A 111 -0.55 18.83 -15.55
CA VAL A 111 -1.76 18.44 -14.80
C VAL A 111 -2.22 17.04 -15.17
N SER A 112 -2.23 16.70 -16.47
CA SER A 112 -2.56 15.35 -16.94
C SER A 112 -1.55 14.31 -16.45
N LEU A 113 -0.26 14.65 -16.53
CA LEU A 113 0.84 13.82 -16.06
C LEU A 113 0.74 13.55 -14.55
N ASN A 114 0.42 14.57 -13.76
CA ASN A 114 0.19 14.46 -12.32
C ASN A 114 -0.95 13.47 -12.00
N LYS A 115 -2.07 13.55 -12.73
CA LYS A 115 -3.19 12.60 -12.55
C LYS A 115 -2.77 11.17 -12.87
N LYS A 116 -2.04 10.95 -13.96
CA LYS A 116 -1.51 9.62 -14.32
C LYS A 116 -0.54 9.10 -13.26
N PHE A 117 0.40 9.94 -12.83
CA PHE A 117 1.35 9.60 -11.77
C PHE A 117 0.66 9.18 -10.48
N ASN A 118 -0.29 9.97 -9.97
CA ASN A 118 -1.03 9.65 -8.75
C ASN A 118 -1.82 8.33 -8.88
N ARG A 119 -2.43 8.08 -10.04
CA ARG A 119 -3.12 6.81 -10.30
C ARG A 119 -2.15 5.62 -10.24
N SER A 120 -1.01 5.72 -10.89
CA SER A 120 0.02 4.67 -10.89
C SER A 120 0.63 4.47 -9.50
N LEU A 121 0.89 5.54 -8.77
CA LEU A 121 1.39 5.50 -7.41
C LEU A 121 0.40 4.80 -6.46
N ASN A 122 -0.89 5.13 -6.55
CA ASN A 122 -1.94 4.46 -5.78
C ASN A 122 -1.97 2.96 -6.07
N HIS A 123 -1.84 2.57 -7.34
CA HIS A 123 -1.79 1.16 -7.71
C HIS A 123 -0.54 0.45 -7.13
N TYR A 124 0.64 1.09 -7.18
CA TYR A 124 1.84 0.60 -6.53
C TYR A 124 1.65 0.42 -5.01
N MET A 125 1.03 1.40 -4.35
CA MET A 125 0.74 1.33 -2.92
C MET A 125 -0.17 0.14 -2.63
N SER A 126 -1.28 -0.02 -3.35
CA SER A 126 -2.19 -1.17 -3.18
C SER A 126 -1.45 -2.51 -3.30
N ILE A 127 -0.59 -2.68 -4.30
CA ILE A 127 0.21 -3.91 -4.47
C ILE A 127 1.15 -4.10 -3.28
N SER A 128 1.86 -3.05 -2.86
CA SER A 128 2.80 -3.10 -1.74
C SER A 128 2.12 -3.47 -0.42
N LEU A 129 0.87 -3.03 -0.23
CA LEU A 129 0.06 -3.39 0.93
C LEU A 129 -0.37 -4.85 0.90
N MET A 130 -0.83 -5.33 -0.25
CA MET A 130 -1.25 -6.73 -0.41
C MET A 130 -0.07 -7.71 -0.29
N SER A 131 1.14 -7.30 -0.66
CA SER A 131 2.34 -8.13 -0.57
C SER A 131 3.04 -8.07 0.79
N ALA A 132 2.65 -7.14 1.68
CA ALA A 132 3.28 -6.98 2.98
C ALA A 132 3.17 -8.22 3.90
N PRO A 133 2.02 -8.90 4.03
CA PRO A 133 1.92 -10.12 4.83
C PRO A 133 2.85 -11.23 4.31
N LEU A 134 2.90 -11.41 2.99
CA LEU A 134 3.77 -12.41 2.35
C LEU A 134 5.25 -12.10 2.60
N SER A 135 5.64 -10.83 2.43
CA SER A 135 7.02 -10.39 2.67
C SER A 135 7.43 -10.58 4.13
N ASN A 136 6.52 -10.32 5.07
CA ASN A 136 6.75 -10.53 6.50
C ASN A 136 6.88 -12.01 6.85
N GLN A 137 6.05 -12.88 6.26
CA GLN A 137 6.13 -14.33 6.42
C GLN A 137 7.44 -14.90 5.87
N LEU A 138 7.86 -14.48 4.67
CA LEU A 138 9.14 -14.87 4.08
C LEU A 138 10.32 -14.43 4.97
N ARG A 139 10.30 -13.19 5.44
CA ARG A 139 11.35 -12.68 6.35
C ARG A 139 11.40 -13.49 7.64
N HIS A 140 10.24 -13.74 8.27
CA HIS A 140 10.14 -14.53 9.50
C HIS A 140 10.67 -15.96 9.31
N ASN A 141 10.32 -16.60 8.19
CA ASN A 141 10.79 -17.95 7.89
C ASN A 141 12.29 -17.98 7.61
N MET A 142 12.85 -17.00 6.90
CA MET A 142 14.31 -16.91 6.69
C MET A 142 15.07 -16.67 7.99
N THR A 143 14.56 -15.84 8.90
CA THR A 143 15.19 -15.62 10.22
C THR A 143 15.04 -16.81 11.18
N ASN A 144 14.09 -17.71 10.93
CA ASN A 144 13.89 -18.91 11.74
C ASN A 144 14.64 -20.14 11.20
N ILE A 145 15.35 -20.02 10.06
CA ILE A 145 16.34 -21.01 9.66
C ILE A 145 17.57 -20.77 10.55
N ASN A 146 17.49 -21.24 11.80
CA ASN A 146 18.66 -21.44 12.63
C ASN A 146 19.50 -22.55 11.96
N LEU A 147 20.67 -22.19 11.44
CA LEU A 147 21.79 -23.12 11.19
C LEU A 147 22.42 -23.50 12.55
N GLU A 148 21.62 -24.09 13.43
CA GLU A 148 22.06 -24.50 14.75
C GLU A 148 21.99 -26.03 14.82
N GLY A 149 23.18 -26.65 14.76
CA GLY A 149 23.45 -27.95 15.37
C GLY A 149 23.03 -29.21 14.60
N SER A 150 23.87 -29.65 13.68
CA SER A 150 24.12 -31.09 13.52
C SER A 150 25.59 -31.28 13.12
N ASP A 151 26.47 -30.95 14.06
CA ASP A 151 27.84 -31.43 14.11
C ASP A 151 27.94 -32.33 15.35
N ASP A 152 27.22 -33.45 15.31
CA ASP A 152 27.47 -34.60 16.17
C ASP A 152 28.54 -35.44 15.47
N GLU A 153 29.77 -34.93 15.43
CA GLU A 153 30.96 -35.78 15.22
C GLU A 153 31.47 -36.21 16.60
N ASP A 154 30.87 -37.30 17.10
CA ASP A 154 31.36 -38.11 18.20
C ASP A 154 32.73 -38.73 17.81
N ASP A 155 33.82 -37.98 17.96
CA ASP A 155 35.16 -38.57 18.01
C ASP A 155 35.50 -38.93 19.47
N GLU A 156 35.09 -40.16 19.81
CA GLU A 156 35.45 -40.91 20.99
C GLU A 156 36.99 -40.96 21.15
N LEU A 157 37.48 -40.29 22.20
CA LEU A 157 38.81 -40.51 22.77
C LEU A 157 38.97 -41.99 23.13
N VAL A 158 39.72 -42.74 22.31
CA VAL A 158 40.31 -44.02 22.72
C VAL A 158 41.83 -43.87 22.81
N ILE A 159 42.30 -44.27 23.99
CA ILE A 159 43.66 -44.27 24.54
C ILE A 159 44.67 -44.98 23.63
#